data_AF-A0A935HD97-F1
#
_entry.id   AF-A0A935HD97-F1
#
_cell.length_a   1.000
_cell.length_b   1.000
_cell.length_c   1.000
_cell.angle_alpha   90.00
_cell.angle_beta   90.00
_cell.angle_gamma   90.00
#
_symmetry.space_group_name_H-M   'P 1'
#
loop_
_entity.id
_entity.type
_entity.pdbx_description
1 polymer ?
#
loop_
_entity_poly.entity_id
_entity_poly.type
_entity_poly.pdbx_seq_one_letter_code
_entity_poly.pdbx_strand_id
1 'polypeptide(L)'
;MKKSSFLPTKITMAGIVLLTGLAGNSAWAACTTNNVFGVPVSVNVNCVAQVNTNTTAIATTNTNLATTNSNLATTNTNLATTDANLIAGDAATLSSSKAYTDGKAYAVGADTLNTAKSYTDTRATETLKSANAFTSEQVTKLETKTAGGVAAIAAMASVPQLSAGKNLSVGVGVGSYDGKSAISVGVHKRINESMTARFNLATGMGSGAKPVIGAGAAWEF
;
A
#
# COMPACT_ATOMS: atom_id res chain seq x y z
N MET A 1 -12.85 -30.93 -99.44
CA MET A 1 -13.95 -30.08 -99.95
C MET A 1 -14.02 -28.88 -99.01
N LYS A 2 -13.82 -27.60 -99.38
CA LYS A 2 -13.88 -26.89 -100.65
C LYS A 2 -12.86 -25.73 -100.58
N LYS A 3 -12.04 -25.60 -101.63
CA LYS A 3 -11.25 -24.39 -101.97
C LYS A 3 -12.20 -23.30 -102.47
N SER A 4 -11.93 -22.04 -102.13
CA SER A 4 -12.35 -20.86 -102.92
C SER A 4 -11.48 -19.67 -102.50
N SER A 5 -10.30 -19.51 -103.11
CA SER A 5 -10.03 -18.71 -104.31
C SER A 5 -9.91 -17.20 -104.03
N PHE A 6 -8.67 -16.80 -103.77
CA PHE A 6 -8.13 -15.45 -103.84
C PHE A 6 -8.32 -14.85 -105.25
N LEU A 7 -8.72 -13.59 -105.32
CA LEU A 7 -8.49 -12.68 -106.45
C LEU A 7 -8.25 -11.27 -105.88
N PRO A 8 -7.07 -10.65 -106.08
CA PRO A 8 -6.80 -9.27 -105.67
C PRO A 8 -7.21 -8.31 -106.79
N THR A 9 -8.17 -7.42 -106.52
CA THR A 9 -8.49 -6.32 -107.43
C THR A 9 -7.45 -5.20 -107.24
N LYS A 10 -6.51 -5.10 -108.19
CA LYS A 10 -5.66 -3.92 -108.35
C LYS A 10 -6.55 -2.72 -108.67
N ILE A 11 -6.56 -1.71 -107.80
CA ILE A 11 -6.90 -0.35 -108.18
C ILE A 11 -5.62 0.47 -107.98
N THR A 12 -4.94 0.72 -109.08
CA THR A 12 -3.86 1.70 -109.17
C THR A 12 -4.50 2.97 -109.69
N MET A 13 -4.51 4.05 -108.91
CA MET A 13 -4.54 5.43 -109.43
C MET A 13 -4.23 6.44 -108.32
N ALA A 14 -3.13 7.16 -108.52
CA ALA A 14 -2.77 8.49 -108.06
C ALA A 14 -3.10 8.93 -106.62
N GLY A 15 -2.05 8.96 -105.79
CA GLY A 15 -1.80 10.04 -104.83
C GLY A 15 -2.84 10.29 -103.75
N ILE A 16 -2.82 9.47 -102.70
CA ILE A 16 -3.00 9.84 -101.29
C ILE A 16 -2.69 8.58 -100.49
N VAL A 17 -1.69 8.64 -99.61
CA VAL A 17 -1.40 7.58 -98.65
C VAL A 17 -2.51 7.65 -97.59
N LEU A 18 -3.54 6.82 -97.74
CA LEU A 18 -4.45 6.52 -96.64
C LEU A 18 -3.68 5.63 -95.65
N LEU A 19 -3.15 6.26 -94.60
CA LEU A 19 -2.60 5.56 -93.44
C LEU A 19 -3.77 4.85 -92.73
N THR A 20 -4.08 3.63 -93.17
CA THR A 20 -5.04 2.75 -92.51
C THR A 20 -4.35 2.09 -91.33
N GLY A 21 -4.46 2.72 -90.16
CA GLY A 21 -3.79 2.21 -88.97
C GLY A 21 -3.90 3.08 -87.73
N LEU A 22 -4.96 3.88 -87.57
CA LEU A 22 -5.31 4.44 -86.26
C LEU A 22 -6.67 3.88 -85.85
N ALA A 23 -6.63 2.81 -85.05
CA ALA A 23 -7.77 2.44 -84.22
C ALA A 23 -8.21 3.70 -83.45
N GLY A 24 -9.48 4.05 -83.62
CA GLY A 24 -10.02 5.35 -83.25
C GLY A 24 -9.80 5.71 -81.78
N ASN A 25 -8.93 6.69 -81.54
CA ASN A 25 -9.09 7.56 -80.40
C ASN A 25 -10.24 8.52 -80.74
N SER A 26 -11.34 8.38 -80.00
CA SER A 26 -12.63 9.09 -80.15
C SER A 26 -12.55 10.63 -80.11
N ALA A 27 -11.37 11.21 -79.90
CA ALA A 27 -11.16 12.64 -79.91
C ALA A 27 -11.07 13.25 -81.32
N TRP A 28 -10.84 12.44 -82.35
CA TRP A 28 -10.75 12.91 -83.74
C TRP A 28 -12.11 13.30 -84.35
N ALA A 29 -13.21 12.73 -83.87
CA ALA A 29 -14.56 13.02 -84.35
C ALA A 29 -15.05 14.43 -83.98
N ALA A 30 -14.46 15.07 -82.96
CA ALA A 30 -14.82 16.43 -82.54
C ALA A 30 -14.05 17.54 -83.30
N CYS A 31 -12.99 17.20 -84.04
CA CYS A 31 -12.15 18.17 -84.77
C CYS A 31 -12.48 18.32 -86.26
N THR A 32 -13.56 17.70 -86.74
CA THR A 32 -14.05 17.81 -88.12
C THR A 32 -15.17 18.83 -88.22
N THR A 33 -15.07 19.83 -89.11
CA THR A 33 -16.20 20.72 -89.42
C THR A 33 -17.15 20.00 -90.38
N ASN A 34 -18.45 20.00 -90.06
CA ASN A 34 -19.47 19.40 -90.91
C ASN A 34 -19.66 20.30 -92.15
N ASN A 35 -19.37 19.79 -93.36
CA ASN A 35 -19.75 20.50 -94.59
C ASN A 35 -20.38 19.54 -95.60
N VAL A 36 -21.63 19.87 -95.94
CA VAL A 36 -22.45 19.24 -96.97
C VAL A 36 -21.87 19.68 -98.33
N PHE A 37 -21.87 18.81 -99.33
CA PHE A 37 -21.37 19.04 -100.71
C PHE A 37 -19.88 18.76 -100.97
N GLY A 38 -19.53 17.46 -101.06
CA GLY A 38 -18.59 16.93 -102.08
C GLY A 38 -17.11 17.39 -102.12
N VAL A 39 -16.60 18.11 -101.12
CA VAL A 39 -15.20 18.58 -101.02
C VAL A 39 -14.47 17.84 -99.88
N PRO A 40 -13.14 17.59 -99.97
CA PRO A 40 -12.37 16.92 -98.90
C PRO A 40 -12.58 17.53 -97.51
N VAL A 41 -12.70 16.67 -96.49
CA VAL A 41 -12.83 17.04 -95.08
C VAL A 41 -11.55 17.75 -94.63
N SER A 42 -11.66 19.02 -94.24
CA SER A 42 -10.57 19.76 -93.60
C SER A 42 -10.57 19.45 -92.10
N VAL A 43 -9.54 18.74 -91.62
CA VAL A 43 -9.32 18.54 -90.18
C VAL A 43 -8.72 19.83 -89.61
N ASN A 44 -9.32 20.37 -88.54
CA ASN A 44 -8.72 21.50 -87.85
C ASN A 44 -7.47 21.04 -87.08
N VAL A 45 -6.29 21.31 -87.65
CA VAL A 45 -4.99 20.88 -87.12
C VAL A 45 -4.73 21.44 -85.71
N ASN A 46 -5.21 22.65 -85.40
CA ASN A 46 -5.09 23.24 -84.07
C ASN A 46 -5.91 22.48 -83.03
N CYS A 47 -7.11 22.00 -83.39
CA CYS A 47 -7.95 21.19 -82.51
C CYS A 47 -7.29 19.83 -82.18
N VAL A 48 -6.70 19.16 -83.17
CA VAL A 48 -5.99 17.88 -82.95
C VAL A 48 -4.76 18.06 -82.07
N ALA A 49 -3.98 19.13 -82.26
CA ALA A 49 -2.84 19.44 -81.41
C ALA A 49 -3.27 19.68 -79.95
N GLN A 50 -4.37 20.40 -79.73
CA GLN A 50 -4.93 20.64 -78.40
C GLN A 50 -5.42 19.35 -77.72
N VAL A 51 -6.10 18.47 -78.45
CA VAL A 51 -6.54 17.15 -77.97
C VAL A 51 -5.34 16.30 -77.52
N ASN A 52 -4.26 16.27 -78.30
CA ASN A 52 -3.06 15.51 -77.96
C ASN A 52 -2.36 16.07 -76.71
N THR A 53 -2.28 17.40 -76.59
CA THR A 53 -1.78 18.08 -75.39
C THR A 53 -2.62 17.72 -74.16
N ASN A 54 -3.95 17.82 -74.26
CA ASN A 54 -4.87 17.47 -73.16
C ASN A 54 -4.77 15.99 -72.76
N THR A 55 -4.66 15.08 -73.73
CA THR A 55 -4.50 13.65 -73.48
C THR A 55 -3.21 13.36 -72.71
N THR A 56 -2.11 14.02 -73.08
CA THR A 56 -0.81 13.89 -72.41
C THR A 56 -0.86 14.46 -70.99
N ALA A 57 -1.53 15.59 -70.79
CA ALA A 57 -1.71 16.19 -69.47
C ALA A 57 -2.56 15.30 -68.55
N ILE A 58 -3.63 14.67 -69.06
CA ILE A 58 -4.45 13.70 -68.32
C ILE A 58 -3.62 12.47 -67.95
N ALA A 59 -2.84 11.91 -68.88
CA ALA A 59 -1.98 10.75 -68.59
C ALA A 59 -0.95 11.06 -67.49
N THR A 60 -0.37 12.27 -67.52
CA THR A 60 0.54 12.76 -66.47
C THR A 60 -0.21 12.89 -65.12
N THR A 61 -1.39 13.47 -65.13
CA THR A 61 -2.25 13.62 -63.93
C THR A 61 -2.61 12.26 -63.32
N ASN A 62 -2.95 11.27 -64.15
CA ASN A 62 -3.28 9.92 -63.70
C ASN A 62 -2.06 9.23 -63.06
N THR A 63 -0.87 9.41 -63.62
CA THR A 63 0.38 8.88 -63.03
C THR A 63 0.68 9.51 -61.68
N ASN A 64 0.49 10.83 -61.57
CA ASN A 64 0.68 11.55 -60.31
C ASN A 64 -0.32 11.09 -59.24
N LEU A 65 -1.61 10.94 -59.60
CA LEU A 65 -2.64 10.44 -58.68
C LEU A 65 -2.34 9.02 -58.20
N ALA A 66 -1.90 8.13 -59.09
CA ALA A 66 -1.49 6.78 -58.72
C ALA A 66 -0.33 6.78 -57.71
N THR A 67 0.65 7.66 -57.93
CA THR A 67 1.79 7.85 -57.00
C THR A 67 1.31 8.37 -55.65
N THR A 68 0.45 9.39 -55.63
CA THR A 68 -0.14 9.93 -54.39
C THR A 68 -0.92 8.85 -53.63
N ASN A 69 -1.72 8.03 -54.30
CA ASN A 69 -2.46 6.95 -53.68
C ASN A 69 -1.54 5.89 -53.05
N SER A 70 -0.43 5.55 -53.72
CA SER A 70 0.58 4.65 -53.17
C SER A 70 1.24 5.25 -51.92
N ASN A 71 1.57 6.54 -51.95
CA ASN A 71 2.17 7.23 -50.80
C ASN A 71 1.21 7.28 -49.60
N LEU A 72 -0.08 7.54 -49.84
CA LEU A 72 -1.10 7.53 -48.79
C LEU A 72 -1.26 6.14 -48.16
N ALA A 73 -1.25 5.08 -48.97
CA ALA A 73 -1.31 3.70 -48.47
C ALA A 73 -0.11 3.36 -47.56
N THR A 74 1.09 3.78 -47.95
CA THR A 74 2.30 3.65 -47.12
C THR A 74 2.16 4.42 -45.81
N THR A 75 1.72 5.69 -45.86
CA THR A 75 1.49 6.51 -44.66
C THR A 75 0.47 5.87 -43.72
N ASN A 76 -0.63 5.35 -44.24
CA ASN A 76 -1.65 4.65 -43.43
C ASN A 76 -1.08 3.42 -42.72
N THR A 77 -0.23 2.65 -43.40
CA THR A 77 0.44 1.47 -42.82
C THR A 77 1.43 1.86 -41.72
N ASN A 78 2.20 2.93 -41.95
CA ASN A 78 3.13 3.47 -40.96
C ASN A 78 2.40 4.00 -39.71
N LEU A 79 1.26 4.67 -39.90
CA LEU A 79 0.44 5.16 -38.80
C LEU A 79 -0.14 4.02 -37.97
N ALA A 80 -0.69 2.99 -38.62
CA ALA A 80 -1.19 1.79 -37.93
C ALA A 80 -0.09 1.07 -37.14
N THR A 81 1.13 1.00 -37.70
CA THR A 81 2.29 0.42 -37.01
C THR A 81 2.70 1.28 -35.80
N THR A 82 2.68 2.60 -35.95
CA THR A 82 3.00 3.54 -34.87
C THR A 82 1.98 3.42 -33.74
N ASP A 83 0.69 3.36 -34.05
CA ASP A 83 -0.39 3.19 -33.07
C ASP A 83 -0.24 1.87 -32.29
N ALA A 84 0.02 0.76 -32.98
CA ALA A 84 0.30 -0.53 -32.34
C ALA A 84 1.51 -0.48 -31.39
N ASN A 85 2.59 0.21 -31.80
CA ASN A 85 3.77 0.38 -30.97
C ASN A 85 3.51 1.27 -29.74
N LEU A 86 2.72 2.34 -29.90
CA LEU A 86 2.33 3.21 -28.79
C LEU A 86 1.47 2.46 -27.78
N ILE A 87 0.45 1.72 -28.23
CA ILE A 87 -0.41 0.90 -27.37
C ILE A 87 0.42 -0.15 -26.60
N ALA A 88 1.37 -0.82 -27.27
CA ALA A 88 2.25 -1.78 -26.62
C ALA A 88 3.19 -1.12 -25.59
N GLY A 89 3.73 0.06 -25.92
CA GLY A 89 4.58 0.85 -25.02
C GLY A 89 3.83 1.35 -23.78
N ASP A 90 2.61 1.84 -23.97
CA ASP A 90 1.73 2.29 -22.89
C ASP A 90 1.34 1.12 -21.98
N ALA A 91 1.01 -0.04 -22.54
CA ALA A 91 0.71 -1.25 -21.77
C ALA A 91 1.92 -1.72 -20.94
N ALA A 92 3.14 -1.70 -21.51
CA ALA A 92 4.36 -2.06 -20.81
C ALA A 92 4.68 -1.06 -19.68
N THR A 93 4.52 0.23 -19.94
CA THR A 93 4.73 1.30 -18.96
C THR A 93 3.73 1.19 -17.81
N LEU A 94 2.45 0.95 -18.11
CA LEU A 94 1.42 0.76 -17.11
C LEU A 94 1.68 -0.50 -16.27
N SER A 95 2.04 -1.62 -16.90
CA SER A 95 2.35 -2.86 -16.19
C SER A 95 3.54 -2.71 -15.24
N SER A 96 4.61 -2.06 -15.69
CA SER A 96 5.79 -1.81 -14.85
C SER A 96 5.49 -0.85 -13.70
N SER A 97 4.70 0.20 -13.96
CA SER A 97 4.23 1.13 -12.93
C SER A 97 3.38 0.43 -11.87
N LYS A 98 2.42 -0.41 -12.27
CA LYS A 98 1.61 -1.21 -11.33
C LYS A 98 2.47 -2.14 -10.50
N ALA A 99 3.37 -2.90 -11.12
CA ALA A 99 4.26 -3.81 -10.40
C ALA A 99 5.15 -3.06 -9.37
N TYR A 100 5.65 -1.88 -9.73
CA TYR A 100 6.42 -1.03 -8.81
C TYR A 100 5.57 -0.54 -7.63
N THR A 101 4.39 0.03 -7.91
CA THR A 101 3.49 0.56 -6.88
C THR A 101 2.96 -0.54 -5.96
N ASP A 102 2.54 -1.68 -6.51
CA ASP A 102 2.05 -2.82 -5.74
C ASP A 102 3.16 -3.41 -4.87
N GLY A 103 4.38 -3.55 -5.41
CA GLY A 103 5.55 -4.00 -4.66
C GLY A 103 5.93 -3.05 -3.52
N LYS A 104 5.89 -1.74 -3.75
CA LYS A 104 6.13 -0.73 -2.70
C LYS A 104 5.03 -0.71 -1.65
N ALA A 105 3.76 -0.78 -2.05
CA ALA A 105 2.63 -0.82 -1.13
C ALA A 105 2.70 -2.05 -0.22
N TYR A 106 3.02 -3.21 -0.77
CA TYR A 106 3.22 -4.45 -0.01
C TYR A 106 4.39 -4.33 0.98
N ALA A 107 5.56 -3.86 0.52
CA ALA A 107 6.74 -3.71 1.36
C ALA A 107 6.51 -2.73 2.52
N VAL A 108 5.90 -1.57 2.25
CA VAL A 108 5.57 -0.57 3.27
C VAL A 108 4.54 -1.11 4.26
N GLY A 109 3.52 -1.83 3.79
CA GLY A 109 2.53 -2.47 4.66
C GLY A 109 3.15 -3.50 5.59
N ALA A 110 4.03 -4.36 5.07
CA ALA A 110 4.75 -5.36 5.85
C ALA A 110 5.69 -4.72 6.90
N ASP A 111 6.45 -3.70 6.50
CA ASP A 111 7.36 -2.97 7.40
C ASP A 111 6.61 -2.24 8.52
N THR A 112 5.50 -1.57 8.17
CA THR A 112 4.63 -0.89 9.13
C THR A 112 4.06 -1.87 10.14
N LEU A 113 3.58 -3.04 9.68
CA LEU A 113 3.03 -4.07 10.56
C LEU A 113 4.10 -4.66 11.49
N ASN A 114 5.30 -4.96 10.96
CA ASN A 114 6.40 -5.47 11.77
C ASN A 114 6.87 -4.46 12.82
N THR A 115 6.98 -3.19 12.45
CA THR A 115 7.33 -2.10 13.36
C THR A 115 6.27 -1.93 14.45
N ALA A 116 4.98 -1.95 14.08
CA ALA A 116 3.88 -1.87 15.03
C ALA A 116 3.88 -3.05 16.02
N LYS A 117 4.07 -4.29 15.53
CA LYS A 117 4.19 -5.48 16.40
C LYS A 117 5.36 -5.36 17.37
N SER A 118 6.54 -5.01 16.88
CA SER A 118 7.73 -4.83 17.72
C SER A 118 7.52 -3.76 18.80
N TYR A 119 6.90 -2.63 18.43
CA TYR A 119 6.55 -1.58 19.39
C TYR A 119 5.57 -2.08 20.46
N THR A 120 4.48 -2.73 20.05
CA THR A 120 3.47 -3.29 20.97
C THR A 120 4.08 -4.35 21.89
N ASP A 121 4.90 -5.26 21.37
CA ASP A 121 5.55 -6.32 22.15
C ASP A 121 6.53 -5.72 23.17
N THR A 122 7.27 -4.68 22.78
CA THR A 122 8.17 -3.94 23.67
C THR A 122 7.40 -3.26 24.79
N ARG A 123 6.33 -2.51 24.46
CA ARG A 123 5.49 -1.84 25.46
C ARG A 123 4.84 -2.84 26.40
N ALA A 124 4.30 -3.94 25.87
CA ALA A 124 3.69 -4.99 26.68
C ALA A 124 4.70 -5.61 27.66
N THR A 125 5.92 -5.91 27.19
CA THR A 125 7.00 -6.44 28.02
C THR A 125 7.40 -5.47 29.13
N GLU A 126 7.55 -4.18 28.82
CA GLU A 126 7.86 -3.16 29.81
C GLU A 126 6.74 -2.97 30.84
N THR A 127 5.49 -2.95 30.41
CA THR A 127 4.34 -2.85 31.30
C THR A 127 4.26 -4.05 32.23
N LEU A 128 4.45 -5.28 31.72
CA LEU A 128 4.48 -6.50 32.55
C LEU A 128 5.63 -6.46 33.55
N LYS A 129 6.83 -6.02 33.14
CA LYS A 129 7.98 -5.87 34.03
C LYS A 129 7.70 -4.86 35.14
N SER A 130 7.12 -3.71 34.80
CA SER A 130 6.75 -2.67 35.77
C SER A 130 5.68 -3.16 36.76
N ALA A 131 4.63 -3.81 36.26
CA ALA A 131 3.58 -4.38 37.10
C ALA A 131 4.09 -5.47 38.05
N ASN A 132 4.98 -6.33 37.57
CA ASN A 132 5.62 -7.36 38.39
C ASN A 132 6.56 -6.74 39.44
N ALA A 133 7.34 -5.73 39.09
CA ALA A 133 8.20 -5.02 40.02
C ALA A 133 7.39 -4.32 41.12
N PHE A 134 6.34 -3.60 40.74
CA PHE A 134 5.43 -2.95 41.69
C PHE A 134 4.76 -3.97 42.61
N THR A 135 4.24 -5.07 42.06
CA THR A 135 3.60 -6.13 42.85
C THR A 135 4.60 -6.77 43.82
N SER A 136 5.79 -7.12 43.35
CA SER A 136 6.85 -7.69 44.19
C SER A 136 7.24 -6.73 45.32
N GLU A 137 7.38 -5.44 45.03
CA GLU A 137 7.72 -4.44 46.04
C GLU A 137 6.60 -4.32 47.10
N GLN A 138 5.35 -4.32 46.67
CA GLN A 138 4.19 -4.23 47.57
C GLN A 138 4.05 -5.49 48.43
N VAL A 139 4.31 -6.68 47.86
CA VAL A 139 4.33 -7.95 48.61
C VAL A 139 5.46 -7.94 49.64
N THR A 140 6.69 -7.58 49.26
CA THR A 140 7.81 -7.52 50.22
C THR A 140 7.57 -6.49 51.34
N LYS A 141 6.95 -5.35 51.01
CA LYS A 141 6.53 -4.35 52.03
C LYS A 141 5.46 -4.92 52.96
N LEU A 142 4.50 -5.67 52.43
CA LEU A 142 3.43 -6.29 53.21
C LEU A 142 3.99 -7.38 54.12
N GLU A 143 4.83 -8.28 53.60
CA GLU A 143 5.53 -9.31 54.37
C GLU A 143 6.35 -8.69 55.48
N THR A 144 7.14 -7.66 55.18
CA THR A 144 7.95 -6.95 56.18
C THR A 144 7.10 -6.32 57.29
N LYS A 145 5.99 -5.66 56.93
CA LYS A 145 5.06 -5.06 57.92
C LYS A 145 4.35 -6.11 58.75
N THR A 146 3.95 -7.21 58.13
CA THR A 146 3.24 -8.32 58.80
C THR A 146 4.17 -9.03 59.75
N ALA A 147 5.37 -9.42 59.30
CA ALA A 147 6.39 -10.05 60.15
C ALA A 147 6.80 -9.12 61.31
N GLY A 148 7.00 -7.82 61.06
CA GLY A 148 7.28 -6.84 62.10
C GLY A 148 6.12 -6.67 63.10
N GLY A 149 4.87 -6.74 62.63
CA GLY A 149 3.68 -6.72 63.48
C GLY A 149 3.55 -7.96 64.35
N VAL A 150 3.82 -9.15 63.81
CA VAL A 150 3.82 -10.41 64.57
C VAL A 150 4.96 -10.42 65.61
N ALA A 151 6.16 -9.97 65.23
CA ALA A 151 7.26 -9.78 66.16
C ALA A 151 6.88 -8.81 67.30
N ALA A 152 6.16 -7.73 66.99
CA ALA A 152 5.67 -6.77 67.99
C ALA A 152 4.66 -7.41 68.95
N ILE A 153 3.77 -8.29 68.47
CA ILE A 153 2.86 -9.05 69.33
C ILE A 153 3.61 -10.03 70.21
N ALA A 154 4.61 -10.74 69.68
CA ALA A 154 5.49 -11.61 70.47
C ALA A 154 6.26 -10.82 71.55
N ALA A 155 6.69 -9.60 71.22
CA ALA A 155 7.31 -8.69 72.18
C ALA A 155 6.33 -8.33 73.31
N MET A 156 5.10 -7.91 72.98
CA MET A 156 4.07 -7.59 73.98
C MET A 156 3.74 -8.78 74.89
N ALA A 157 3.71 -9.99 74.33
CA ALA A 157 3.48 -11.22 75.10
C ALA A 157 4.60 -11.51 76.11
N SER A 158 5.82 -11.02 75.86
CA SER A 158 6.99 -11.19 76.71
C SER A 158 7.11 -10.13 77.81
N VAL A 159 6.21 -9.13 77.84
CA VAL A 159 6.16 -8.12 78.91
C VAL A 159 5.71 -8.77 80.22
N PRO A 160 6.54 -8.75 81.29
CA PRO A 160 6.20 -9.39 82.55
C PRO A 160 4.90 -8.85 83.18
N GLN A 161 4.03 -9.77 83.61
CA GLN A 161 2.82 -9.42 84.35
C GLN A 161 3.09 -9.12 85.82
N LEU A 162 2.14 -8.47 86.49
CA LEU A 162 2.25 -8.04 87.90
C LEU A 162 2.70 -9.19 88.82
N SER A 163 3.78 -8.98 89.57
CA SER A 163 4.19 -9.88 90.66
C SER A 163 3.22 -9.84 91.84
N ALA A 164 3.09 -10.95 92.55
CA ALA A 164 2.21 -11.11 93.70
C ALA A 164 2.43 -10.00 94.76
N GLY A 165 1.33 -9.36 95.18
CA GLY A 165 1.34 -8.29 96.20
C GLY A 165 1.70 -6.87 95.70
N LYS A 166 1.86 -6.65 94.39
CA LYS A 166 2.10 -5.32 93.80
C LYS A 166 0.92 -4.87 92.93
N ASN A 167 0.62 -3.57 92.97
CA ASN A 167 -0.55 -2.98 92.30
C ASN A 167 -0.25 -2.38 90.91
N LEU A 168 1.02 -2.20 90.56
CA LEU A 168 1.46 -1.62 89.29
C LEU A 168 2.75 -2.34 88.83
N SER A 169 2.82 -2.67 87.54
CA SER A 169 3.99 -3.21 86.87
C SER A 169 4.25 -2.44 85.56
N VAL A 170 5.53 -2.21 85.26
CA VAL A 170 5.99 -1.71 83.97
C VAL A 170 7.07 -2.66 83.49
N GLY A 171 6.93 -3.13 82.25
CA GLY A 171 7.86 -4.08 81.67
C GLY A 171 8.21 -3.76 80.23
N VAL A 172 9.34 -4.27 79.80
CA VAL A 172 9.81 -4.28 78.41
C VAL A 172 9.82 -5.71 77.91
N GLY A 173 9.42 -5.91 76.66
CA GLY A 173 9.50 -7.21 75.99
C GLY A 173 10.12 -7.04 74.61
N VAL A 174 10.84 -8.06 74.16
CA VAL A 174 11.38 -8.15 72.80
C VAL A 174 10.81 -9.40 72.12
N GLY A 175 10.61 -9.31 70.81
CA GLY A 175 10.06 -10.41 70.02
C GLY A 175 10.71 -10.45 68.65
N SER A 176 10.79 -11.64 68.08
CA SER A 176 11.34 -11.87 66.74
C SER A 176 10.44 -12.82 65.98
N TYR A 177 10.21 -12.53 64.70
CA TYR A 177 9.47 -13.38 63.78
C TYR A 177 9.96 -13.14 62.35
N ASP A 178 10.27 -14.21 61.62
CA ASP A 178 10.69 -14.18 60.22
C ASP A 178 11.82 -13.16 59.92
N GLY A 179 12.85 -13.18 60.77
CA GLY A 179 14.00 -12.28 60.65
C GLY A 179 13.72 -10.81 60.98
N LYS A 180 12.51 -10.46 61.45
CA LYS A 180 12.16 -9.12 61.96
C LYS A 180 12.08 -9.14 63.47
N SER A 181 12.66 -8.14 64.11
CA SER A 181 12.60 -7.95 65.56
C SER A 181 11.72 -6.77 65.93
N ALA A 182 11.14 -6.80 67.13
CA ALA A 182 10.34 -5.73 67.68
C ALA A 182 10.58 -5.58 69.18
N ILE A 183 10.31 -4.38 69.67
CA ILE A 183 10.35 -4.04 71.08
C ILE A 183 8.97 -3.59 71.54
N SER A 184 8.65 -3.85 72.80
CA SER A 184 7.40 -3.45 73.43
C SER A 184 7.63 -2.95 74.84
N VAL A 185 6.73 -2.07 75.27
CA VAL A 185 6.61 -1.59 76.64
C VAL A 185 5.16 -1.80 77.05
N GLY A 186 4.94 -2.34 78.24
CA GLY A 186 3.61 -2.51 78.79
C GLY A 186 3.51 -2.07 80.24
N VAL A 187 2.32 -1.59 80.59
CA VAL A 187 1.94 -1.18 81.93
C VAL A 187 0.73 -2.01 82.34
N HIS A 188 0.87 -2.76 83.43
CA HIS A 188 -0.22 -3.56 83.99
C HIS A 188 -0.55 -3.04 85.38
N LYS A 189 -1.84 -2.89 85.71
CA LYS A 189 -2.32 -2.36 86.98
C LYS A 189 -3.35 -3.31 87.58
N ARG A 190 -3.19 -3.68 88.85
CA ARG A 190 -4.21 -4.36 89.65
C ARG A 190 -5.09 -3.28 90.27
N ILE A 191 -6.37 -3.26 89.91
CA ILE A 191 -7.33 -2.28 90.39
C ILE A 191 -7.84 -2.74 91.75
N ASN A 192 -8.26 -4.01 91.84
CA ASN A 192 -8.66 -4.70 93.07
C ASN A 192 -8.01 -6.10 93.09
N GLU A 193 -8.10 -6.84 94.20
CA GLU A 193 -7.63 -8.24 94.29
C GLU A 193 -8.21 -9.11 93.16
N SER A 194 -9.47 -8.85 92.79
CA SER A 194 -10.22 -9.53 91.72
C SER A 194 -10.15 -8.90 90.33
N MET A 195 -9.49 -7.74 90.11
CA MET A 195 -9.46 -7.10 88.78
C MET A 195 -8.07 -6.58 88.39
N THR A 196 -7.60 -6.97 87.20
CA THR A 196 -6.37 -6.46 86.57
C THR A 196 -6.63 -5.83 85.21
N ALA A 197 -5.86 -4.80 84.88
CA ALA A 197 -5.86 -4.14 83.58
C ALA A 197 -4.44 -4.13 83.01
N ARG A 198 -4.31 -4.20 81.68
CA ARG A 198 -3.05 -4.17 80.95
C ARG A 198 -3.14 -3.24 79.75
N PHE A 199 -2.08 -2.50 79.52
CA PHE A 199 -1.87 -1.66 78.34
C PHE A 199 -0.47 -1.97 77.80
N ASN A 200 -0.33 -2.19 76.50
CA ASN A 200 0.93 -2.52 75.86
C ASN A 200 1.06 -1.72 74.56
N LEU A 201 2.27 -1.24 74.29
CA LEU A 201 2.67 -0.55 73.08
C LEU A 201 3.91 -1.25 72.53
N ALA A 202 3.92 -1.59 71.25
CA ALA A 202 5.05 -2.23 70.60
C ALA A 202 5.34 -1.61 69.25
N THR A 203 6.59 -1.71 68.80
CA THR A 203 7.01 -1.28 67.47
C THR A 203 8.13 -2.17 66.95
N GLY A 204 8.14 -2.41 65.63
CA GLY A 204 9.23 -3.12 64.97
C GLY A 204 10.53 -2.31 64.95
N MET A 205 11.68 -2.99 64.96
CA MET A 205 13.03 -2.40 64.98
C MET A 205 13.59 -2.15 63.56
N GLY A 206 12.75 -1.89 62.56
CA GLY A 206 13.14 -1.75 61.15
C GLY A 206 12.46 -0.59 60.43
N SER A 207 12.91 -0.27 59.20
CA SER A 207 12.30 0.79 58.40
C SER A 207 10.87 0.43 57.99
N GLY A 208 9.94 1.36 58.17
CA GLY A 208 8.52 1.16 57.85
C GLY A 208 7.72 0.34 58.88
N ALA A 209 8.28 0.08 60.07
CA ALA A 209 7.56 -0.50 61.18
C ALA A 209 6.38 0.38 61.60
N LYS A 210 5.23 -0.25 61.86
CA LYS A 210 4.05 0.43 62.41
C LYS A 210 3.92 0.07 63.90
N PRO A 211 3.53 1.03 64.77
CA PRO A 211 3.27 0.73 66.16
C PRO A 211 2.02 -0.16 66.29
N VAL A 212 2.04 -1.05 67.26
CA VAL A 212 0.92 -1.92 67.68
C VAL A 212 0.56 -1.55 69.11
N ILE A 213 -0.72 -1.36 69.38
CA ILE A 213 -1.23 -0.99 70.70
C ILE A 213 -2.26 -2.04 71.10
N GLY A 214 -2.19 -2.51 72.35
CA GLY A 214 -3.14 -3.48 72.89
C GLY A 214 -3.49 -3.16 74.34
N ALA A 215 -4.77 -3.25 74.69
CA ALA A 215 -5.24 -3.11 76.06
C ALA A 215 -6.19 -4.25 76.41
N GLY A 216 -6.29 -4.60 77.69
CA GLY A 216 -7.20 -5.64 78.17
C GLY A 216 -7.44 -5.55 79.66
N ALA A 217 -8.51 -6.17 80.13
CA ALA A 217 -8.81 -6.32 81.54
C ALA A 217 -9.22 -7.77 81.84
N ALA A 218 -8.98 -8.22 83.06
CA ALA A 218 -9.36 -9.54 83.53
C ALA A 218 -9.98 -9.43 84.92
N TRP A 219 -11.01 -10.22 85.17
CA TRP A 219 -11.72 -10.32 86.44
C TRP A 219 -11.63 -11.76 86.95
N GLU A 220 -11.28 -11.93 88.22
CA GLU A 220 -11.11 -13.23 88.90
C GLU A 220 -12.17 -13.33 90.02
N PHE A 221 -12.79 -14.50 90.17
CA PHE A 221 -13.82 -14.79 91.19
C PHE A 221 -13.39 -15.97 92.07
#